data_AF-A0A7X7V3J8-F1
#
_entry.id   AF-A0A7X7V3J8-F1
#
_cell.length_a   1.000
_cell.length_b   1.000
_cell.length_c   1.000
_cell.angle_alpha   90.00
_cell.angle_beta   90.00
_cell.angle_gamma   90.00
#
_symmetry.space_group_name_H-M   'P 1'
#
loop_
_entity.id
_entity.type
_entity.pdbx_description
1 polymer ?
#
loop_
_entity_poly.entity_id
_entity_poly.type
_entity_poly.pdbx_seq_one_letter_code
_entity_poly.pdbx_strand_id
1 'polypeptide(L)'
;MDSKALYKISYGLYAVGTKFDGKYVGCIVDAFIQSTSSPVPTVGLCSIQANQTNAAIKQTGEFTVSVLGTDVNPFVIGNFDFQSSRNADK
;
A
#
# COMPACT_ATOMS: atom_id res chain seq x y z
N MET A 1 -9.53 -1.02 26.91
CA MET A 1 -8.50 -0.44 26.02
C MET A 1 -9.08 0.81 25.38
N ASP A 2 -8.41 1.95 25.45
CA ASP A 2 -8.83 3.15 24.73
C ASP A 2 -8.30 3.10 23.30
N SER A 3 -9.19 2.97 22.32
CA SER A 3 -8.82 2.88 20.90
C SER A 3 -8.24 4.20 20.36
N LYS A 4 -8.51 5.34 21.01
CA LYS A 4 -7.99 6.64 20.57
C LYS A 4 -6.47 6.74 20.65
N ALA A 5 -5.83 5.90 21.49
CA ALA A 5 -4.38 5.81 21.56
C ALA A 5 -3.75 5.42 20.21
N LEU A 6 -4.44 4.60 19.40
CA LEU A 6 -3.93 4.16 18.09
C LEU A 6 -3.83 5.32 17.08
N TYR A 7 -4.69 6.33 17.19
CA TYR A 7 -4.64 7.52 16.33
C TYR A 7 -3.43 8.43 16.59
N LYS A 8 -2.63 8.15 17.63
CA LYS A 8 -1.36 8.87 17.91
C LYS A 8 -0.16 8.21 17.23
N ILE A 9 -0.32 7.03 16.65
CA ILE A 9 0.74 6.36 15.90
C ILE A 9 0.96 7.13 14.60
N SER A 10 2.23 7.40 14.29
CA SER A 10 2.62 8.13 13.08
C SER A 10 2.77 7.17 11.91
N TYR A 11 2.32 7.62 10.74
CA TYR A 11 2.43 6.89 9.49
C TYR A 11 2.86 7.84 8.37
N GLY A 12 3.55 7.30 7.37
CA GLY A 12 3.60 7.92 6.05
C GLY A 12 2.37 7.57 5.23
N LEU A 13 2.37 7.98 3.96
CA LEU A 13 1.39 7.53 2.98
C LEU A 13 2.12 6.97 1.77
N TYR A 14 1.71 5.79 1.33
CA TYR A 14 2.43 5.03 0.31
C TYR A 14 1.45 4.50 -0.74
N ALA A 15 1.84 4.59 -2.01
CA ALA A 15 1.18 3.84 -3.07
C ALA A 15 1.91 2.51 -3.28
N VAL A 16 1.19 1.41 -3.22
CA VAL A 16 1.72 0.06 -3.41
C VAL A 16 1.07 -0.56 -4.62
N GLY A 17 1.87 -1.20 -5.46
CA GLY A 17 1.37 -1.87 -6.66
C GLY A 17 2.16 -3.09 -7.07
N THR A 18 1.57 -3.90 -7.94
CA THR A 18 2.21 -5.07 -8.53
C THR A 18 1.63 -5.35 -9.91
N LYS A 19 2.33 -6.14 -10.73
CA LYS A 19 1.82 -6.61 -12.01
C LYS A 19 1.09 -7.92 -11.78
N PHE A 20 -0.16 -8.00 -12.24
CA PHE A 20 -1.04 -9.14 -12.04
C PHE A 20 -1.84 -9.44 -13.30
N ASP A 21 -1.73 -10.66 -13.84
CA ASP A 21 -2.43 -11.10 -15.06
C ASP A 21 -2.30 -10.11 -16.23
N GLY A 22 -1.10 -9.58 -16.44
CA GLY A 22 -0.81 -8.62 -17.51
C GLY A 22 -1.30 -7.18 -17.26
N LYS A 23 -1.94 -6.92 -16.12
CA LYS A 23 -2.40 -5.59 -15.69
C LYS A 23 -1.60 -5.07 -14.49
N TYR A 24 -1.69 -3.78 -14.24
CA TYR A 24 -1.18 -3.18 -13.01
C TYR A 24 -2.30 -3.04 -11.99
N VAL A 25 -2.01 -3.36 -10.74
CA VAL A 25 -2.95 -3.19 -9.64
C VAL A 25 -2.28 -2.40 -8.52
N GLY A 26 -3.05 -1.60 -7.80
CA GLY A 26 -2.50 -0.75 -6.76
C GLY A 26 -3.52 -0.26 -5.74
N CYS A 27 -3.00 0.07 -4.55
CA CYS A 27 -3.75 0.69 -3.47
C CYS A 27 -2.87 1.63 -2.63
N ILE A 28 -3.51 2.51 -1.88
CA ILE A 28 -2.84 3.27 -0.81
C ILE A 28 -2.68 2.39 0.42
N VAL A 29 -1.57 2.55 1.14
CA VAL A 29 -1.34 2.01 2.48
C VAL A 29 -0.64 3.05 3.34
N ASP A 30 -0.87 2.97 4.65
CA ASP A 30 -0.19 3.75 5.69
C ASP A 30 0.70 2.83 6.56
N ALA A 31 0.24 1.61 6.80
CA ALA A 31 0.91 0.57 7.59
C ALA A 31 2.07 -0.10 6.82
N PHE A 32 3.09 0.69 6.52
CA PHE A 32 4.36 0.27 5.91
C PHE A 32 5.53 0.71 6.79
N ILE A 33 6.42 -0.22 7.13
CA ILE A 33 7.55 0.06 8.03
C ILE A 33 8.78 -0.78 7.64
N GLN A 34 9.98 -0.21 7.79
CA GLN A 34 11.19 -1.00 7.75
C GLN A 34 11.31 -1.83 9.04
N SER A 35 11.39 -3.16 8.91
CA SER A 35 11.48 -4.08 10.04
C SER A 35 12.92 -4.41 10.42
N THR A 36 13.84 -4.50 9.46
CA THR A 36 15.28 -4.76 9.70
C THR A 36 16.13 -3.94 8.75
N SER A 37 17.39 -3.71 9.12
CA SER A 37 18.39 -3.00 8.30
C SER A 37 19.59 -3.85 7.89
N SER A 38 19.85 -4.97 8.55
CA SER A 38 21.02 -5.84 8.33
C SER A 38 20.67 -7.30 8.66
N PRO A 39 21.26 -8.30 7.96
CA PRO A 39 22.15 -8.17 6.79
C PRO A 39 21.40 -7.79 5.50
N VAL A 40 20.08 -8.02 5.46
CA VAL A 40 19.21 -7.63 4.36
C VAL A 40 18.09 -6.78 4.94
N PRO A 41 17.88 -5.54 4.43
CA PRO A 41 16.74 -4.73 4.85
C PRO A 41 15.43 -5.44 4.54
N THR A 42 14.53 -5.50 5.52
CA THR A 42 13.19 -6.04 5.34
C THR A 42 12.14 -5.00 5.71
N VAL A 43 10.95 -5.15 5.15
CA VAL A 43 9.82 -4.25 5.38
C VAL A 43 8.58 -5.06 5.75
N GLY A 44 7.77 -4.49 6.63
CA GLY A 44 6.40 -4.93 6.88
C GLY A 44 5.45 -4.13 6.01
N LEU A 45 4.59 -4.82 5.26
CA LEU A 45 3.49 -4.25 4.50
C LEU A 45 2.18 -4.86 4.98
N CYS A 46 1.34 -4.04 5.61
CA CYS A 46 0.00 -4.44 6.02
C CYS A 46 -1.02 -3.79 5.07
N SER A 47 -1.94 -4.58 4.52
CA SER A 47 -3.01 -4.09 3.65
C SER A 47 -4.29 -4.88 3.86
N ILE A 48 -5.42 -4.27 3.50
CA ILE A 48 -6.75 -4.87 3.65
C ILE A 48 -6.84 -6.13 2.78
N GLN A 49 -7.23 -7.26 3.38
CA GLN A 49 -7.31 -8.56 2.71
C GLN A 49 -8.25 -8.58 1.49
N ALA A 50 -9.31 -7.77 1.50
CA ALA A 50 -10.24 -7.65 0.38
C ALA A 50 -9.66 -6.89 -0.84
N ASN A 51 -8.54 -6.17 -0.68
CA ASN A 51 -7.91 -5.44 -1.78
C ASN A 51 -7.40 -6.40 -2.84
N GLN A 52 -7.64 -6.11 -4.11
CA GLN A 52 -7.08 -6.92 -5.20
C GLN A 52 -5.56 -6.90 -5.16
N THR A 53 -4.97 -5.74 -4.83
CA THR A 53 -3.52 -5.58 -4.66
C THR A 53 -2.97 -6.57 -3.62
N ASN A 54 -3.68 -6.83 -2.50
CA ASN A 54 -3.25 -7.81 -1.50
C ASN A 54 -3.22 -9.24 -2.08
N ALA A 55 -4.30 -9.63 -2.76
CA ALA A 55 -4.39 -10.94 -3.40
C ALA A 55 -3.31 -11.10 -4.49
N ALA A 56 -3.11 -10.07 -5.30
CA ALA A 56 -2.11 -10.04 -6.36
C ALA A 56 -0.69 -10.18 -5.80
N ILE A 57 -0.31 -9.40 -4.77
CA ILE A 57 1.01 -9.47 -4.14
C ILE A 57 1.26 -10.87 -3.55
N LYS A 58 0.25 -11.48 -2.93
CA LYS A 58 0.36 -12.86 -2.42
C LYS A 58 0.59 -13.89 -3.53
N GLN A 59 0.01 -13.68 -4.70
CA GLN A 59 0.14 -14.59 -5.83
C GLN A 59 1.45 -14.38 -6.60
N THR A 60 1.91 -13.13 -6.74
CA THR A 60 3.10 -12.79 -7.52
C THR A 60 4.38 -12.86 -6.70
N GLY A 61 4.29 -12.64 -5.38
CA GLY A 61 5.45 -12.57 -4.49
C GLY A 61 6.27 -11.29 -4.65
N GLU A 62 5.80 -10.34 -5.46
CA GLU A 62 6.50 -9.08 -5.77
C GLU A 62 5.58 -7.87 -5.63
N PHE A 63 6.17 -6.74 -5.25
CA PHE A 63 5.47 -5.46 -5.15
C PHE A 63 6.43 -4.29 -5.33
N THR A 64 5.85 -3.13 -5.58
CA THR A 64 6.51 -1.82 -5.64
C THR A 64 5.90 -0.91 -4.58
N VAL A 65 6.67 0.06 -4.09
CA VAL A 65 6.21 1.07 -3.14
C VAL A 65 6.68 2.44 -3.61
N SER A 66 5.79 3.42 -3.61
CA SER A 66 6.10 4.83 -3.79
C SER A 66 5.75 5.60 -2.52
N VAL A 67 6.73 6.33 -1.98
CA VAL A 67 6.53 7.25 -0.85
C VAL A 67 5.90 8.52 -1.39
N LEU A 68 4.71 8.89 -0.91
CA LEU A 68 4.01 10.05 -1.42
C LEU A 68 4.53 11.33 -0.76
N GLY A 69 4.82 12.33 -1.59
CA GLY A 69 5.16 13.68 -1.13
C GLY A 69 3.96 14.41 -0.55
N THR A 70 4.22 15.42 0.27
CA THR A 70 3.18 16.27 0.88
C THR A 70 2.40 17.10 -0.15
N ASP A 71 2.96 17.28 -1.34
CA ASP A 71 2.42 18.01 -2.48
C ASP A 71 1.80 17.08 -3.55
N VAL A 72 1.65 15.77 -3.25
CA VAL A 72 1.03 14.82 -4.17
C VAL A 72 -0.36 15.30 -4.58
N ASN A 73 -0.68 15.21 -5.88
CA ASN A 73 -2.02 15.51 -6.34
C ASN A 73 -3.04 14.61 -5.60
N PRO A 74 -4.05 15.18 -4.90
CA PRO A 74 -5.02 14.40 -4.13
C PRO A 74 -5.77 13.36 -4.96
N PHE A 75 -5.90 13.56 -6.27
CA PHE A 75 -6.50 12.57 -7.17
C PHE A 75 -5.70 11.27 -7.27
N VAL A 76 -4.39 11.29 -7.01
CA VAL A 76 -3.60 10.05 -6.90
C VAL A 76 -4.12 9.24 -5.72
N ILE A 77 -4.26 9.85 -4.54
CA ILE A 77 -4.81 9.18 -3.36
C ILE A 77 -6.22 8.68 -3.67
N GLY A 78 -7.06 9.53 -4.27
CA GLY A 78 -8.43 9.15 -4.60
C GLY A 78 -8.55 7.96 -5.55
N ASN A 79 -7.70 7.91 -6.59
CA ASN A 79 -7.69 6.82 -7.56
C ASN A 79 -7.25 5.49 -6.92
N PHE A 80 -6.21 5.55 -6.07
CA PHE A 80 -5.65 4.35 -5.46
C PHE A 80 -6.44 3.86 -4.24
N ASP A 81 -7.12 4.73 -3.49
CA ASP A 81 -7.76 4.40 -2.22
C ASP A 81 -9.29 4.18 -2.32
N PHE A 82 -10.01 4.97 -3.12
CA PHE A 82 -11.48 4.92 -3.20
C PHE A 82 -12.04 4.04 -4.32
N GLN A 83 -11.16 3.34 -5.05
CA GLN A 83 -11.55 2.43 -6.13
C GLN A 83 -10.83 1.08 -6.02
N SER A 84 -11.26 0.10 -6.79
CA SER A 84 -10.60 -1.21 -6.86
C SER A 84 -10.01 -1.41 -8.25
N SER A 85 -8.80 -1.98 -8.34
CA SER A 85 -8.19 -2.36 -9.63
C SER A 85 -9.00 -3.41 -10.40
N ARG A 86 -10.09 -3.93 -9.81
CA ARG A 86 -11.03 -4.85 -10.48
C ARG A 86 -11.89 -4.11 -11.48
N ASN A 87 -12.17 -2.84 -11.18
CA ASN A 87 -13.18 -2.03 -11.85
C ASN A 87 -12.58 -0.75 -12.48
N ALA A 88 -11.34 -0.40 -12.14
CA ALA A 88 -10.66 0.79 -12.62
C ALA A 88 -9.21 0.46 -12.98
N ASP A 89 -8.71 1.12 -14.02
CA ASP A 89 -7.29 1.13 -14.35
C ASP A 89 -6.60 2.19 -13.49
N LYS A 90 -5.53 1.80 -12.80
CA LYS A 90 -4.91 2.60 -11.74
C LYS A 90 -3.44 2.86 -11.97
#